data_AF-A0A093WGD3-F1
#
_entry.id   AF-A0A093WGD3-F1
#
_cell.length_a   1.000
_cell.length_b   1.000
_cell.length_c   1.000
_cell.angle_alpha   90.00
_cell.angle_beta   90.00
_cell.angle_gamma   90.00
#
_symmetry.space_group_name_H-M   'P 1'
#
loop_
_entity.id
_entity.type
_entity.pdbx_description
1 polymer ?
#
loop_
_entity_poly.entity_id
_entity_poly.type
_entity_poly.pdbx_seq_one_letter_code
_entity_poly.pdbx_strand_id
1 'polypeptide(L)' 'MSSQFKKNRKNKLIDLRVKNNLSRSYVADKIGTSEDCIARIENGKQKIILDEHAVRLAKVYRVSLDDIYVASIQKSEL' A
#
# COMPACT_ATOMS: atom_id res chain seq x y z
N MET A 1 -12.79 -0.12 31.91
CA MET A 1 -12.89 0.13 30.46
C MET A 1 -11.58 -0.30 29.80
N SER A 2 -11.38 -1.59 29.62
CA SER A 2 -10.18 -2.16 29.02
C SER A 2 -10.35 -2.15 27.50
N SER A 3 -9.65 -1.19 26.89
CA SER A 3 -9.58 -0.90 25.47
C SER A 3 -9.59 -2.17 24.61
N GLN A 4 -10.65 -2.32 23.81
CA GLN A 4 -10.79 -3.31 22.76
C GLN A 4 -9.54 -3.26 21.87
N PHE A 5 -8.74 -4.33 21.85
CA PHE A 5 -7.73 -4.54 20.82
C PHE A 5 -8.45 -4.78 19.49
N LYS A 6 -8.89 -3.70 18.85
CA LYS A 6 -9.45 -3.72 17.50
C LYS A 6 -8.27 -4.01 16.57
N LYS A 7 -8.14 -5.29 16.18
CA LYS A 7 -7.18 -5.78 15.19
C LYS A 7 -7.50 -5.13 13.83
N ASN A 8 -7.17 -3.85 13.68
CA ASN A 8 -7.18 -3.18 12.38
C ASN A 8 -6.15 -3.91 11.53
N ARG A 9 -6.61 -4.70 10.54
CA ARG A 9 -5.76 -5.26 9.50
C ARG A 9 -5.13 -4.08 8.75
N LYS A 10 -3.97 -3.59 9.23
CA LYS A 10 -3.23 -2.53 8.55
C LYS A 10 -2.81 -3.10 7.20
N ASN A 11 -3.15 -2.38 6.12
CA ASN A 11 -2.75 -2.77 4.78
C ASN A 11 -1.21 -2.82 4.73
N LYS A 12 -0.67 -3.94 4.26
CA LYS A 12 0.78 -4.19 4.21
C LYS A 12 1.56 -3.13 3.43
N LEU A 13 0.92 -2.41 2.49
CA LEU A 13 1.50 -1.26 1.82
C LEU A 13 1.78 -0.08 2.76
N ILE A 14 0.89 0.16 3.72
CA ILE A 14 1.09 1.20 4.74
C ILE A 14 2.32 0.85 5.58
N ASP A 15 2.43 -0.42 5.98
CA ASP A 15 3.56 -0.90 6.78
C ASP A 15 4.88 -0.79 5.99
N LEU A 16 4.88 -1.15 4.71
CA LEU A 16 6.04 -0.99 3.82
C LEU A 16 6.47 0.47 3.68
N ARG A 17 5.50 1.38 3.49
CA ARG A 17 5.78 2.81 3.37
C ARG A 17 6.37 3.37 4.67
N VAL A 18 5.78 3.05 5.81
CA VAL A 18 6.23 3.53 7.13
C VAL A 18 7.58 2.93 7.50
N LYS A 19 7.83 1.64 7.22
CA LYS A 19 9.12 0.98 7.44
C LYS A 19 10.26 1.64 6.65
N ASN A 20 9.96 2.14 5.44
CA ASN A 20 10.90 2.89 4.62
C ASN A 20 10.92 4.40 4.93
N ASN A 21 10.16 4.86 5.94
CA ASN A 21 10.03 6.25 6.36
C ASN A 21 9.63 7.21 5.22
N LEU A 22 8.74 6.77 4.33
CA LEU A 22 8.30 7.53 3.16
C LEU A 22 6.96 8.22 3.42
N SER A 23 6.78 9.45 2.92
CA SER A 23 5.47 10.09 2.86
C SER A 23 4.64 9.54 1.68
N ARG A 24 3.32 9.70 1.71
CA ARG A 24 2.47 9.32 0.57
C ARG A 24 2.73 10.21 -0.64
N SER A 25 2.95 11.51 -0.42
CA SER A 25 3.34 12.46 -1.47
C SER A 25 4.62 12.02 -2.19
N TYR A 26 5.65 11.60 -1.45
CA TYR A 26 6.89 11.10 -2.05
C TYR A 26 6.65 9.86 -2.92
N VAL A 27 5.86 8.90 -2.43
CA VAL A 27 5.52 7.71 -3.21
C VAL A 27 4.74 8.10 -4.47
N ALA A 28 3.78 9.01 -4.34
CA ALA A 28 2.96 9.50 -5.43
C ALA A 28 3.81 10.13 -6.55
N ASP A 29 4.75 11.00 -6.17
CA ASP A 29 5.69 11.64 -7.10
C ASP A 29 6.56 10.59 -7.81
N LYS A 30 7.06 9.59 -7.08
CA LYS A 30 7.90 8.54 -7.66
C LYS A 30 7.17 7.62 -8.62
N ILE A 31 5.87 7.40 -8.41
CA ILE A 31 5.10 6.53 -9.31
C ILE A 31 4.29 7.30 -10.36
N GLY A 32 4.33 8.65 -10.34
CA GLY A 32 3.59 9.51 -11.27
C GLY A 32 2.08 9.51 -11.03
N THR A 33 1.65 9.63 -9.77
CA THR A 33 0.22 9.72 -9.40
C THR A 33 -0.02 10.78 -8.32
N SER A 34 -1.26 10.90 -7.83
CA SER A 34 -1.60 11.80 -6.73
C SER A 34 -1.49 11.14 -5.36
N GLU A 35 -1.24 11.93 -4.31
CA GLU A 35 -1.24 11.45 -2.93
C GLU A 35 -2.57 10.76 -2.55
N ASP A 36 -3.70 11.30 -3.02
CA ASP A 36 -5.03 10.72 -2.83
C ASP A 36 -5.15 9.33 -3.47
N CYS A 37 -4.51 9.11 -4.63
CA CYS A 37 -4.46 7.80 -5.28
C CYS A 37 -3.74 6.79 -4.39
N ILE A 38 -2.56 7.14 -3.85
CA ILE A 38 -1.83 6.31 -2.89
C ILE A 38 -2.68 6.02 -1.66
N ALA A 39 -3.36 7.02 -1.11
CA ALA A 39 -4.24 6.84 0.04
C ALA A 39 -5.42 5.89 -0.28
N ARG A 40 -6.04 5.99 -1.46
CA ARG A 40 -7.11 5.07 -1.89
C ARG A 40 -6.59 3.64 -2.04
N ILE A 41 -5.39 3.45 -2.60
CA ILE A 41 -4.72 2.16 -2.73
C ILE A 41 -4.42 1.57 -1.34
N GLU A 42 -3.79 2.34 -0.45
CA GLU A 42 -3.47 1.93 0.93
C GLU A 42 -4.71 1.59 1.76
N ASN A 43 -5.85 2.26 1.50
CA ASN A 43 -7.11 1.96 2.17
C ASN A 43 -7.90 0.83 1.47
N GLY A 44 -7.36 0.23 0.41
CA GLY A 44 -7.99 -0.80 -0.42
C GLY A 44 -9.28 -0.30 -1.09
N LYS A 45 -9.42 1.01 -1.29
CA LYS A 45 -10.54 1.62 -2.04
C LYS A 45 -10.29 1.60 -3.55
N GLN A 46 -9.04 1.35 -3.95
CA GLN A 46 -8.62 1.25 -5.34
C GLN A 46 -7.69 0.05 -5.49
N LYS A 47 -7.96 -0.80 -6.49
CA LYS A 47 -7.10 -1.94 -6.83
C LYS A 47 -5.83 -1.43 -7.50
N ILE A 48 -4.69 -2.03 -7.20
CA ILE A 48 -3.46 -1.75 -7.94
C ILE A 48 -3.63 -2.37 -9.32
N ILE A 49 -3.54 -1.55 -10.36
CA ILE A 49 -3.43 -2.05 -11.73
C ILE A 49 -2.02 -2.62 -11.85
N LEU A 50 -1.92 -3.92 -12.09
CA LEU A 50 -0.71 -4.74 -11.92
C LEU A 50 0.42 -4.43 -12.90
N ASP A 51 0.23 -3.50 -13.82
CA ASP A 51 1.20 -3.23 -14.88
C ASP A 51 2.30 -2.28 -14.41
N GLU A 52 2.08 -0.97 -14.51
CA GLU A 52 3.15 0.00 -14.28
C GLU A 52 3.28 0.42 -12.81
N HIS A 53 2.16 0.53 -12.11
CA HIS A 53 2.17 1.02 -10.73
C HIS A 53 2.74 -0.01 -9.75
N ALA A 54 2.45 -1.30 -9.93
CA ALA A 54 2.98 -2.35 -9.08
C ALA A 54 4.51 -2.45 -9.16
N VAL A 55 5.07 -2.40 -10.38
CA VAL A 55 6.53 -2.41 -10.60
C VAL A 55 7.20 -1.19 -9.98
N ARG A 56 6.61 0.01 -10.14
CA ARG A 56 7.16 1.24 -9.55
C ARG A 56 7.08 1.21 -8.02
N LEU A 57 5.97 0.72 -7.45
CA LEU A 57 5.83 0.55 -5.99
C LEU A 57 6.85 -0.44 -5.42
N ALA A 58 7.05 -1.58 -6.08
CA ALA A 58 8.05 -2.57 -5.69
C ALA A 58 9.46 -1.94 -5.63
N LYS A 59 9.82 -1.14 -6.65
CA LYS A 59 11.09 -0.39 -6.69
C LYS A 59 11.20 0.64 -5.57
N VAL A 60 10.15 1.44 -5.33
CA VAL A 60 10.13 2.48 -4.28
C VAL A 60 10.27 1.88 -2.89
N TYR A 61 9.57 0.78 -2.62
CA TYR A 61 9.59 0.10 -1.32
C TYR A 61 10.72 -0.91 -1.15
N ARG A 62 11.50 -1.16 -2.21
CA ARG A 62 12.60 -2.14 -2.25
C ARG A 62 12.12 -3.54 -1.87
N VAL A 63 10.98 -3.95 -2.43
CA VAL A 63 10.37 -5.28 -2.21
C VAL A 63 10.09 -5.98 -3.54
N SER A 64 9.73 -7.26 -3.45
CA SER A 64 9.32 -8.04 -4.62
C SER A 64 7.93 -7.66 -5.11
N LEU A 65 7.60 -8.01 -6.36
CA LEU A 65 6.24 -7.88 -6.89
C LEU A 65 5.24 -8.77 -6.13
N ASP A 66 5.66 -9.94 -5.66
CA ASP A 66 4.84 -10.83 -4.83
C ASP A 66 4.39 -10.15 -3.53
N ASP A 67 5.29 -9.39 -2.88
CA ASP A 67 4.95 -8.63 -1.68
C ASP A 67 3.86 -7.57 -1.95
N ILE A 68 3.92 -6.92 -3.12
CA ILE A 68 2.91 -5.95 -3.56
C ILE A 68 1.58 -6.66 -3.87
N TYR A 69 1.63 -7.82 -4.53
CA TYR A 69 0.45 -8.58 -4.91
C TYR A 69 -0.30 -9.11 -3.69
N VAL A 70 0.42 -9.71 -2.72
CA VAL A 70 -0.14 -10.17 -1.45
C VAL A 70 -0.80 -9.03 -0.68
N ALA A 71 -0.23 -7.81 -0.73
CA ALA A 71 -0.84 -6.63 -0.13
C ALA A 71 -2.13 -6.19 -0.83
N SER A 72 -2.25 -6.43 -2.14
CA SER A 72 -3.41 -6.03 -2.95
C SER A 72 -4.62 -6.98 -2.82
N ILE A 73 -4.41 -8.25 -2.45
CA ILE A 73 -5.46 -9.28 -2.39
C ILE A 73 -6.34 -9.19 -1.13
N GLN A 74 -5.89 -8.56 -0.05
CA GLN A 74 -6.50 -8.67 1.28
C GLN A 74 -7.95 -8.13 1.44
N LYS A 75 -8.63 -7.75 0.35
CA LYS A 75 -10.06 -7.37 0.33
C LYS A 75 -10.97 -8.27 -0.51
N SER A 76 -10.48 -9.23 -1.31
CA SER A 76 -11.36 -9.98 -2.21
C SER A 76 -11.91 -11.28 -1.66
N GLU A 77 -11.32 -11.90 -0.63
CA GLU A 77 -11.86 -13.13 -0.04
C GLU A 77 -11.61 -13.19 1.47
N LEU A 78 -12.69 -12.93 2.23
CA LEU A 78 -13.04 -13.44 3.56
C LEU A 78 -14.36 -12.81 3.98
#